data_AF-A0A0N0UZD9-F1
#
_entry.id   AF-A0A0N0UZD9-F1
#
_cell.length_a   1.000
_cell.length_b   1.000
_cell.length_c   1.000
_cell.angle_alpha   90.00
_cell.angle_beta   90.00
_cell.angle_gamma   90.00
#
_symmetry.space_group_name_H-M   'P 1'
#
loop_
_entity.id
_entity.type
_entity.pdbx_description
1 polymer ?
#
loop_
_entity_poly.entity_id
_entity_poly.type
_entity_poly.pdbx_seq_one_letter_code
_entity_poly.pdbx_strand_id
1 'polypeptide(L)'
;MTYPYYTGKRETPIEKPQNHLPKPISHKLIEPKDYISTREMVNAVNVALIMNQPLLLTGEPGSGKTQLAHRVAWELGLGDPLSFETKSTSTARDLFYVFNTLARFHAAEIRESLDETAFITYQALGKAILLANHPGDDKIKKVLPEDFVHNGPKRSVVLIDEIDKAPRDFPNDILNEIEQMFFKIPELNNPEIKAPENMQPIAI
;
A
#
# COMPACT_ATOMS: atom_id res chain seq x y z
N MET A 1 1.23 -25.30 33.34
CA MET A 1 1.68 -24.87 31.99
C MET A 1 2.96 -24.08 32.17
N THR A 2 4.09 -24.60 31.73
CA THR A 2 5.42 -24.00 31.95
C THR A 2 5.85 -23.30 30.66
N TYR A 3 5.50 -22.03 30.53
CA TYR A 3 5.92 -21.20 29.41
C TYR A 3 7.37 -20.72 29.63
N PRO A 4 8.21 -20.63 28.59
CA PRO A 4 9.54 -20.07 28.69
C PRO A 4 9.44 -18.56 28.83
N TYR A 5 9.53 -18.07 30.06
CA TYR A 5 9.71 -16.64 30.32
C TYR A 5 11.20 -16.32 30.31
N TYR A 6 11.56 -15.16 29.75
CA TYR A 6 12.88 -14.60 29.96
C TYR A 6 13.02 -14.23 31.44
N THR A 7 13.94 -14.89 32.14
CA THR A 7 14.16 -14.67 33.58
C THR A 7 15.39 -13.83 33.88
N GLY A 8 16.25 -13.57 32.88
CA GLY A 8 17.54 -12.87 33.04
C GLY A 8 18.56 -13.59 33.92
N LYS A 9 18.24 -14.79 34.43
CA LYS A 9 19.04 -15.53 35.43
C LYS A 9 19.51 -16.90 34.95
N ARG A 10 19.36 -17.20 33.65
CA ARG A 10 19.70 -18.51 33.10
C ARG A 10 21.13 -18.47 32.56
N GLU A 11 22.02 -19.24 33.18
CA GLU A 11 23.44 -19.33 32.78
C GLU A 11 23.65 -20.19 31.52
N THR A 12 22.71 -21.09 31.20
CA THR A 12 22.76 -21.97 30.03
C THR A 12 21.50 -21.81 29.16
N PRO A 13 21.64 -21.74 27.80
CA PRO A 13 20.52 -21.69 26.88
C PRO A 13 19.66 -22.97 26.92
N ILE A 14 18.38 -22.85 26.58
CA ILE A 14 17.50 -24.02 26.41
C ILE A 14 17.89 -24.71 25.10
N GLU A 15 18.26 -25.99 25.15
CA GLU A 15 18.67 -26.76 23.96
C GLU A 15 17.56 -26.91 22.90
N LYS A 16 16.29 -26.84 23.32
CA LYS A 16 15.12 -26.89 22.43
C LYS A 16 14.13 -25.77 22.79
N PRO A 17 14.08 -24.65 22.03
CA PRO A 17 13.07 -23.63 22.25
C PRO A 17 11.66 -24.23 22.05
N GLN A 18 10.69 -23.80 22.84
CA GLN A 18 9.29 -24.15 22.56
C GLN A 18 8.88 -23.45 21.26
N ASN A 19 8.44 -24.24 20.27
CA ASN A 19 8.01 -23.72 18.96
C ASN A 19 6.62 -23.06 18.99
N HIS A 20 5.90 -23.14 20.11
CA HIS A 20 4.56 -22.61 20.25
C HIS A 20 4.55 -21.42 21.21
N LEU A 21 4.83 -20.25 20.67
CA LEU A 21 4.55 -18.99 21.36
C LEU A 21 3.03 -18.79 21.39
N PRO A 22 2.46 -18.27 22.50
CA PRO A 22 1.07 -17.85 22.51
C PRO A 22 0.87 -16.80 21.41
N LYS A 23 -0.22 -16.93 20.64
CA LYS A 23 -0.60 -15.90 19.68
C LYS A 23 -0.82 -14.60 20.47
N PRO A 24 -0.13 -13.49 20.13
CA PRO A 24 -0.30 -12.25 20.86
C PRO A 24 -1.76 -11.80 20.76
N ILE A 25 -2.31 -11.31 21.88
CA ILE A 25 -3.71 -10.86 21.98
C ILE A 25 -3.99 -9.73 20.98
N SER A 26 -2.96 -8.96 20.61
CA SER A 26 -3.03 -7.94 19.56
C SER A 26 -3.68 -8.46 18.28
N HIS A 27 -3.43 -9.71 17.87
CA HIS A 27 -4.00 -10.26 16.65
C HIS A 27 -5.54 -10.39 16.69
N LYS A 28 -6.14 -10.59 17.88
CA LYS A 28 -7.60 -10.58 18.08
C LYS A 28 -8.18 -9.17 18.23
N LEU A 29 -7.38 -8.20 18.68
CA LEU A 29 -7.81 -6.82 18.92
C LEU A 29 -7.70 -5.92 17.68
N ILE A 30 -7.13 -6.42 16.59
CA ILE A 30 -6.93 -5.70 15.32
C ILE A 30 -7.94 -6.18 14.26
N GLU A 31 -8.85 -7.09 14.60
CA GLU A 31 -9.86 -7.55 13.64
C GLU A 31 -10.74 -6.36 13.19
N PRO A 32 -10.88 -6.10 11.88
CA PRO A 32 -11.61 -4.92 11.40
C PRO A 32 -13.05 -4.86 11.90
N LYS A 33 -13.70 -6.01 12.10
CA LYS A 33 -15.09 -6.10 12.59
C LYS A 33 -15.28 -5.51 13.99
N ASP A 34 -14.23 -5.47 14.81
CA ASP A 34 -14.27 -5.01 16.20
C ASP A 34 -13.88 -3.54 16.35
N TYR A 35 -13.48 -2.87 15.25
CA TYR A 35 -13.20 -1.43 15.26
C TYR A 35 -14.49 -0.61 15.42
N ILE A 36 -14.52 0.24 16.45
CA ILE A 36 -15.66 1.11 16.77
C ILE A 36 -15.35 2.53 16.32
N SER A 37 -16.10 3.03 15.33
CA SER A 37 -15.98 4.40 14.83
C SER A 37 -16.94 5.33 15.55
N THR A 38 -16.51 6.57 15.81
CA THR A 38 -17.43 7.65 16.21
C THR A 38 -18.30 8.06 15.02
N ARG A 39 -19.43 8.73 15.29
CA ARG A 39 -20.34 9.20 14.24
C ARG A 39 -19.66 10.23 13.33
N GLU A 40 -18.80 11.07 13.91
CA GLU A 40 -18.02 12.08 13.19
C GLU A 40 -17.04 11.42 12.22
N MET A 41 -16.36 10.35 12.65
CA MET A 41 -15.44 9.60 11.78
C MET A 41 -16.18 8.92 10.62
N VAL A 42 -17.33 8.30 10.91
CA VAL A 42 -18.20 7.71 9.87
C VAL A 42 -18.62 8.77 8.85
N ASN A 43 -19.02 9.96 9.32
CA ASN A 43 -19.39 11.06 8.43
C ASN A 43 -18.20 11.53 7.57
N ALA A 44 -17.01 11.68 8.15
CA ALA A 44 -15.82 12.10 7.42
C ALA A 44 -15.46 11.12 6.30
N VAL A 45 -15.47 9.81 6.61
CA VAL A 45 -15.27 8.74 5.60
C VAL A 45 -16.32 8.82 4.50
N ASN A 46 -17.61 8.93 4.85
CA ASN A 46 -18.67 9.00 3.86
C ASN A 46 -18.58 10.24 2.97
N VAL A 47 -18.23 11.40 3.53
CA VAL A 47 -18.00 12.62 2.74
C VAL A 47 -16.85 12.42 1.76
N ALA A 48 -15.72 11.87 2.20
CA ALA A 48 -14.59 11.58 1.32
C ALA A 48 -14.97 10.61 0.19
N LEU A 49 -15.74 9.55 0.50
CA LEU A 49 -16.22 8.58 -0.50
C LEU A 49 -17.18 9.21 -1.51
N ILE A 50 -18.13 10.04 -1.07
CA ILE A 50 -19.11 10.71 -1.93
C ILE A 50 -18.44 11.74 -2.83
N MET A 51 -17.49 12.50 -2.29
CA MET A 51 -16.74 13.51 -3.03
C MET A 51 -15.62 12.91 -3.88
N ASN A 52 -15.35 11.61 -3.72
CA ASN A 52 -14.24 10.91 -4.34
C ASN A 52 -12.91 11.64 -4.10
N GLN A 53 -12.70 12.03 -2.84
CA GLN A 53 -11.52 12.75 -2.36
C GLN A 53 -10.72 11.87 -1.38
N PRO A 54 -9.38 12.02 -1.32
CA PRO A 54 -8.57 11.40 -0.28
C PRO A 54 -8.98 11.85 1.12
N LEU A 55 -8.88 10.96 2.10
CA LEU A 55 -9.16 11.27 3.50
C LEU A 55 -7.86 11.41 4.29
N LEU A 56 -7.46 12.63 4.64
CA LEU A 56 -6.32 12.83 5.54
C LEU A 56 -6.74 12.63 7.00
N LEU A 57 -6.16 11.62 7.65
CA LEU A 57 -6.39 11.33 9.07
C LEU A 57 -5.26 11.87 9.95
N THR A 58 -5.62 12.71 10.92
CA THR A 58 -4.68 13.23 11.92
C THR A 58 -5.08 12.80 13.34
N GLY A 59 -4.11 12.74 14.25
CA GLY A 59 -4.37 12.40 15.66
C GLY A 59 -3.17 11.76 16.34
N GLU A 60 -3.28 11.51 17.64
CA GLU A 60 -2.20 10.94 18.46
C GLU A 60 -1.80 9.53 18.00
N PRO A 61 -0.54 9.09 18.24
CA PRO A 61 -0.13 7.70 18.03
C PRO A 61 -1.07 6.72 18.75
N GLY A 62 -1.44 5.63 18.07
CA GLY A 62 -2.33 4.61 18.66
C GLY A 62 -3.83 4.94 18.65
N SER A 63 -4.25 6.04 18.03
CA SER A 63 -5.68 6.41 17.86
C SER A 63 -6.47 5.54 16.87
N GLY A 64 -5.84 4.52 16.26
CA GLY A 64 -6.52 3.59 15.37
C GLY A 64 -6.65 4.05 13.92
N LYS A 65 -5.82 5.00 13.45
CA LYS A 65 -5.83 5.51 12.06
C LYS A 65 -5.65 4.39 11.02
N THR A 66 -4.59 3.60 11.16
CA THR A 66 -4.33 2.44 10.31
C THR A 66 -5.51 1.44 10.36
N GLN A 67 -6.06 1.19 11.55
CA GLN A 67 -7.19 0.25 11.70
C GLN A 67 -8.47 0.76 11.03
N LEU A 68 -8.68 2.07 10.95
CA LEU A 68 -9.81 2.64 10.19
C LEU A 68 -9.74 2.27 8.71
N ALA A 69 -8.55 2.32 8.09
CA ALA A 69 -8.41 1.91 6.68
C ALA A 69 -8.78 0.44 6.47
N HIS A 70 -8.32 -0.44 7.37
CA HIS A 70 -8.73 -1.85 7.38
C HIS A 70 -10.24 -2.02 7.61
N ARG A 71 -10.84 -1.22 8.49
CA ARG A 71 -12.29 -1.23 8.74
C ARG A 71 -13.06 -0.85 7.47
N VAL A 72 -12.68 0.24 6.81
CA VAL A 72 -13.32 0.72 5.58
C VAL A 72 -13.20 -0.32 4.47
N ALA A 73 -12.01 -0.90 4.29
CA ALA A 73 -11.80 -1.92 3.26
C ALA A 73 -12.64 -3.19 3.52
N TRP A 74 -12.75 -3.59 4.79
CA TRP A 74 -13.59 -4.71 5.19
C TRP A 74 -15.08 -4.43 4.99
N GLU A 75 -15.60 -3.28 5.44
CA GLU A 75 -17.02 -2.90 5.29
C GLU A 75 -17.45 -2.79 3.83
N LEU A 76 -16.56 -2.31 2.95
CA LEU A 76 -16.83 -2.19 1.52
C LEU A 76 -16.49 -3.47 0.72
N GLY A 77 -16.00 -4.53 1.38
CA GLY A 77 -15.67 -5.79 0.73
C GLY A 77 -14.48 -5.73 -0.24
N LEU A 78 -13.54 -4.81 -0.02
CA LEU A 78 -12.40 -4.55 -0.93
C LEU A 78 -11.14 -5.38 -0.59
N GLY A 79 -11.19 -6.17 0.47
CA GLY A 79 -10.06 -6.96 0.98
C GLY A 79 -9.12 -6.12 1.85
N ASP A 80 -7.86 -6.51 1.96
CA ASP A 80 -6.87 -5.75 2.73
C ASP A 80 -6.48 -4.45 2.00
N PRO A 81 -6.26 -3.34 2.73
CA PRO A 81 -5.69 -2.13 2.15
C PRO A 81 -4.34 -2.39 1.49
N LEU A 82 -4.09 -1.69 0.40
CA LEU A 82 -2.76 -1.57 -0.17
C LEU A 82 -2.02 -0.49 0.61
N SER A 83 -1.02 -0.89 1.41
CA SER A 83 -0.34 0.02 2.33
C SER A 83 1.02 0.48 1.77
N PHE A 84 1.28 1.78 1.88
CA PHE A 84 2.59 2.39 1.69
C PHE A 84 2.99 3.11 2.97
N GLU A 85 4.12 2.70 3.55
CA GLU A 85 4.68 3.33 4.73
C GLU A 85 5.68 4.40 4.30
N THR A 86 5.39 5.66 4.63
CA THR A 86 6.22 6.78 4.22
C THR A 86 7.45 6.90 5.12
N LYS A 87 8.60 7.21 4.51
CA LYS A 87 9.88 7.36 5.18
C LYS A 87 10.47 8.73 4.86
N SER A 88 11.46 9.16 5.65
CA SER A 88 12.20 10.42 5.42
C SER A 88 13.01 10.45 4.11
N THR A 89 13.14 9.30 3.44
CA THR A 89 13.80 9.17 2.14
C THR A 89 12.81 8.85 1.01
N SER A 90 11.51 8.77 1.30
CA SER A 90 10.48 8.49 0.30
C SER A 90 10.32 9.67 -0.65
N THR A 91 10.12 9.37 -1.93
CA THR A 91 9.77 10.34 -2.98
C THR A 91 8.33 10.11 -3.44
N ALA A 92 7.69 11.14 -4.00
CA ALA A 92 6.33 11.05 -4.54
C ALA A 92 6.12 9.85 -5.47
N ARG A 93 7.14 9.55 -6.29
CA ARG A 93 7.14 8.44 -7.24
C ARG A 93 7.04 7.06 -6.56
N ASP A 94 7.64 6.91 -5.38
CA ASP A 94 7.65 5.64 -4.63
C ASP A 94 6.24 5.20 -4.21
N LEU A 95 5.28 6.13 -4.13
CA LEU A 95 3.88 5.79 -3.88
C LEU A 95 3.27 4.95 -5.02
N PHE A 96 3.81 5.10 -6.24
CA PHE A 96 3.32 4.45 -7.44
C PHE A 96 4.16 3.24 -7.84
N TYR A 97 5.49 3.39 -7.91
CA TYR A 97 6.39 2.29 -8.26
C TYR A 97 7.86 2.63 -7.95
N VAL A 98 8.67 1.58 -7.83
CA VAL A 98 10.12 1.66 -7.76
C VAL A 98 10.71 1.05 -9.04
N PHE A 99 11.70 1.71 -9.62
CA PHE A 99 12.46 1.21 -10.76
C PHE A 99 13.85 0.74 -10.33
N ASN A 100 14.18 -0.52 -10.64
CA ASN A 100 15.46 -1.11 -10.27
C ASN A 100 16.52 -0.88 -11.36
N THR A 101 17.09 0.33 -11.34
CA THR A 101 18.17 0.72 -12.27
C THR A 101 19.39 -0.20 -12.20
N LEU A 102 19.71 -0.76 -11.01
CA LEU A 102 20.86 -1.65 -10.85
C LEU A 102 20.63 -3.00 -11.55
N ALA A 103 19.45 -3.60 -11.38
CA ALA A 103 19.09 -4.84 -12.05
C ALA A 103 19.08 -4.65 -13.58
N ARG A 104 18.55 -3.52 -14.05
CA ARG A 104 18.58 -3.15 -15.48
C ARG A 104 20.00 -3.02 -16.02
N PHE A 105 20.87 -2.33 -15.28
CA PHE A 105 22.27 -2.18 -15.66
C PHE A 105 22.98 -3.53 -15.75
N HIS A 106 22.76 -4.40 -14.76
CA HIS A 106 23.32 -5.75 -14.75
C HIS A 106 22.82 -6.58 -15.95
N ALA A 107 21.51 -6.57 -16.24
CA ALA A 107 20.95 -7.25 -17.41
C ALA A 107 21.58 -6.78 -18.73
N ALA A 108 21.82 -5.47 -18.86
CA ALA A 108 22.51 -4.90 -20.01
C ALA A 108 23.98 -5.36 -20.12
N GLU A 109 24.69 -5.52 -18.99
CA GLU A 109 26.08 -6.00 -18.95
C GLU A 109 26.20 -7.46 -19.44
N ILE A 110 25.30 -8.34 -19.00
CA ILE A 110 25.25 -9.74 -19.43
C ILE A 110 24.54 -9.96 -20.77
N ARG A 111 24.12 -8.87 -21.45
CA ARG A 111 23.36 -8.86 -22.71
C ARG A 111 22.07 -9.68 -22.66
N GLU A 112 21.45 -9.72 -21.49
CA GLU A 112 20.13 -10.31 -21.31
C GLU A 112 19.07 -9.29 -21.77
N SER A 113 18.20 -9.71 -22.69
CA SER A 113 17.16 -8.84 -23.24
C SER A 113 15.85 -9.05 -22.47
N LEU A 114 15.71 -8.34 -21.35
CA LEU A 114 14.46 -8.30 -20.58
C LEU A 114 13.62 -7.08 -20.97
N ASP A 115 12.30 -7.20 -20.81
CA ASP A 115 11.39 -6.07 -20.95
C ASP A 115 11.61 -5.06 -19.80
N GLU A 116 11.49 -3.77 -20.08
CA GLU A 116 11.70 -2.70 -19.09
C GLU A 116 10.72 -2.82 -17.90
N THR A 117 9.55 -3.42 -18.10
CA THR A 117 8.58 -3.75 -17.04
C THR A 117 9.16 -4.69 -15.98
N ALA A 118 10.11 -5.57 -16.32
CA ALA A 118 10.73 -6.49 -15.38
C ALA A 118 11.53 -5.78 -14.26
N PHE A 119 11.86 -4.50 -14.45
CA PHE A 119 12.56 -3.68 -13.47
C PHE A 119 11.63 -2.76 -12.67
N ILE A 120 10.30 -2.86 -12.87
CA ILE A 120 9.31 -2.03 -12.20
C ILE A 120 8.58 -2.85 -11.13
N THR A 121 8.64 -2.36 -9.90
CA THR A 121 7.81 -2.87 -8.80
C THR A 121 6.77 -1.83 -8.43
N TYR A 122 5.52 -2.06 -8.81
CA TYR A 122 4.41 -1.19 -8.39
C TYR A 122 4.24 -1.19 -6.88
N GLN A 123 3.87 -0.03 -6.34
CA GLN A 123 3.64 0.23 -4.92
C GLN A 123 2.15 0.53 -4.68
N ALA A 124 1.76 0.86 -3.46
CA ALA A 124 0.37 0.82 -3.03
C ALA A 124 -0.62 1.54 -3.97
N LEU A 125 -0.41 2.83 -4.25
CA LEU A 125 -1.33 3.60 -5.09
C LEU A 125 -1.21 3.22 -6.58
N GLY A 126 0.02 2.96 -7.06
CA GLY A 126 0.24 2.52 -8.44
C GLY A 126 -0.44 1.19 -8.73
N LYS A 127 -0.33 0.20 -7.82
CA LYS A 127 -1.07 -1.06 -7.89
C LYS A 127 -2.57 -0.82 -7.88
N ALA A 128 -3.08 0.06 -7.02
CA ALA A 128 -4.51 0.35 -6.92
C ALA A 128 -5.05 0.96 -8.23
N ILE A 129 -4.33 1.90 -8.82
CA ILE A 129 -4.68 2.54 -10.09
C ILE A 129 -4.66 1.52 -11.24
N LEU A 130 -3.65 0.64 -11.29
CA LEU A 130 -3.58 -0.43 -12.29
C LEU A 130 -4.74 -1.42 -12.15
N LEU A 131 -4.98 -1.90 -10.93
CA LEU A 131 -6.05 -2.87 -10.64
C LEU A 131 -7.44 -2.28 -10.91
N ALA A 132 -7.63 -0.97 -10.80
CA ALA A 132 -8.89 -0.31 -11.13
C ALA A 132 -9.24 -0.39 -12.63
N ASN A 133 -8.23 -0.56 -13.49
CA ASN A 133 -8.42 -0.69 -14.93
C ASN A 133 -8.72 -2.14 -15.34
N HIS A 134 -9.11 -2.32 -16.60
CA HIS A 134 -9.35 -3.65 -17.15
C HIS A 134 -8.04 -4.30 -17.62
N PRO A 135 -7.74 -5.57 -17.27
CA PRO A 135 -6.50 -6.24 -17.68
C PRO A 135 -6.40 -6.41 -19.21
N GLY A 136 -7.54 -6.32 -19.90
CA GLY A 136 -7.65 -6.33 -21.35
C GLY A 136 -7.17 -5.06 -22.06
N ASP A 137 -7.04 -3.93 -21.35
CA ASP A 137 -6.63 -2.64 -21.93
C ASP A 137 -5.17 -2.70 -22.42
N ASP A 138 -4.95 -2.32 -23.68
CA ASP A 138 -3.64 -2.34 -24.32
C ASP A 138 -2.61 -1.43 -23.63
N LYS A 139 -3.05 -0.33 -23.02
CA LYS A 139 -2.14 0.54 -22.23
C LYS A 139 -1.69 -0.15 -20.97
N ILE A 140 -2.60 -0.85 -20.29
CA ILE A 140 -2.32 -1.55 -19.03
C ILE A 140 -1.41 -2.74 -19.30
N LYS A 141 -1.73 -3.58 -20.28
CA LYS A 141 -0.91 -4.75 -20.65
C LYS A 141 0.55 -4.39 -20.93
N LYS A 142 0.82 -3.24 -21.55
CA LYS A 142 2.17 -2.79 -21.90
C LYS A 142 3.01 -2.36 -20.71
N VAL A 143 2.39 -2.10 -19.55
CA VAL A 143 3.10 -1.63 -18.37
C VAL A 143 3.16 -2.68 -17.26
N LEU A 144 2.49 -3.82 -17.41
CA LEU A 144 2.47 -4.87 -16.40
C LEU A 144 3.68 -5.81 -16.54
N PRO A 145 4.45 -6.03 -15.47
CA PRO A 145 5.40 -7.15 -15.39
C PRO A 145 4.69 -8.50 -15.58
N GLU A 146 5.42 -9.50 -16.06
CA GLU A 146 4.88 -10.85 -16.30
C GLU A 146 4.34 -11.53 -15.03
N ASP A 147 4.92 -11.24 -13.86
CA ASP A 147 4.53 -11.80 -12.56
C ASP A 147 3.38 -11.03 -11.89
N PHE A 148 2.89 -9.95 -12.51
CA PHE A 148 1.80 -9.15 -11.96
C PHE A 148 0.44 -9.85 -12.14
N VAL A 149 -0.21 -10.20 -11.02
CA VAL A 149 -1.51 -10.87 -11.03
C VAL A 149 -2.66 -9.85 -11.16
N HIS A 150 -3.39 -9.89 -12.27
CA HIS A 150 -4.56 -9.03 -12.52
C HIS A 150 -5.74 -9.82 -13.09
N ASN A 151 -6.62 -10.29 -12.19
CA ASN A 151 -7.75 -11.17 -12.54
C ASN A 151 -9.02 -10.43 -13.01
N GLY A 152 -8.97 -9.11 -13.09
CA GLY A 152 -10.10 -8.24 -13.41
C GLY A 152 -10.05 -6.90 -12.68
N PRO A 153 -10.89 -5.93 -13.10
CA PRO A 153 -10.99 -4.63 -12.44
C PRO A 153 -11.35 -4.77 -10.96
N LYS A 154 -10.61 -4.10 -10.08
CA LYS A 154 -10.81 -4.11 -8.63
C LYS A 154 -10.53 -2.72 -8.05
N ARG A 155 -11.55 -2.14 -7.40
CA ARG A 155 -11.38 -0.97 -6.53
C ARG A 155 -10.68 -1.38 -5.24
N SER A 156 -9.80 -0.53 -4.71
CA SER A 156 -9.01 -0.84 -3.52
C SER A 156 -8.99 0.34 -2.55
N VAL A 157 -8.80 0.06 -1.26
CA VAL A 157 -8.38 1.06 -0.27
C VAL A 157 -6.86 1.14 -0.31
N VAL A 158 -6.32 2.36 -0.30
CA VAL A 158 -4.89 2.64 -0.24
C VAL A 158 -4.62 3.37 1.07
N LEU A 159 -3.73 2.81 1.89
CA LEU A 159 -3.28 3.44 3.14
C LEU A 159 -1.90 4.07 2.90
N ILE A 160 -1.79 5.38 3.07
CA ILE A 160 -0.51 6.10 3.05
C ILE A 160 -0.15 6.44 4.50
N ASP A 161 0.55 5.52 5.16
CA ASP A 161 0.87 5.67 6.58
C ASP A 161 2.10 6.56 6.78
N GLU A 162 2.18 7.17 7.97
CA GLU A 162 3.35 7.93 8.44
C GLU A 162 3.76 9.08 7.50
N ILE A 163 2.80 9.70 6.81
CA ILE A 163 3.05 10.82 5.88
C ILE A 163 3.75 12.01 6.57
N ASP A 164 3.63 12.14 7.89
CA ASP A 164 4.36 13.13 8.69
C ASP A 164 5.88 12.90 8.72
N LYS A 165 6.36 11.68 8.43
CA LYS A 165 7.80 11.38 8.28
C LYS A 165 8.36 11.76 6.92
N ALA A 166 7.51 12.12 5.96
CA ALA A 166 7.94 12.41 4.59
C ALA A 166 8.84 13.66 4.50
N PRO A 167 9.65 13.78 3.44
CA PRO A 167 10.27 15.05 3.07
C PRO A 167 9.22 16.17 2.91
N ARG A 168 9.61 17.42 3.15
CA ARG A 168 8.69 18.57 3.09
C ARG A 168 7.98 18.74 1.75
N ASP A 169 8.63 18.34 0.66
CA ASP A 169 8.11 18.50 -0.70
C ASP A 169 7.14 17.36 -1.07
N PHE A 170 7.22 16.21 -0.38
CA PHE A 170 6.47 15.01 -0.72
C PHE A 170 4.94 15.22 -0.80
N PRO A 171 4.25 15.88 0.16
CA PRO A 171 2.81 16.09 0.06
C PRO A 171 2.39 16.98 -1.11
N ASN A 172 3.22 17.95 -1.49
CA ASN A 172 2.94 18.82 -2.63
C ASN A 172 3.19 18.10 -3.95
N ASP A 173 4.24 17.28 -4.01
CA ASP A 173 4.66 16.54 -5.20
C ASP A 173 3.68 15.44 -5.62
N ILE A 174 2.81 14.98 -4.72
CA ILE A 174 1.78 13.95 -5.02
C ILE A 174 0.37 14.53 -5.22
N LEU A 175 0.16 15.82 -4.99
CA LEU A 175 -1.17 16.40 -4.84
C LEU A 175 -2.03 16.17 -6.10
N ASN A 176 -1.46 16.47 -7.27
CA ASN A 176 -2.16 16.37 -8.54
C ASN A 176 -2.42 14.91 -8.93
N GLU A 177 -1.44 14.03 -8.73
CA GLU A 177 -1.53 12.60 -9.03
C GLU A 177 -2.56 11.89 -8.15
N ILE A 178 -2.63 12.26 -6.86
CA ILE A 178 -3.62 11.73 -5.93
C ILE A 178 -5.02 12.28 -6.24
N GLU A 179 -5.16 13.58 -6.51
CA GLU A 179 -6.45 14.20 -6.82
C GLU A 179 -7.06 13.62 -8.12
N GLN A 180 -6.22 13.38 -9.12
CA GLN A 180 -6.64 12.88 -10.43
C GLN A 180 -6.49 11.36 -10.59
N MET A 181 -5.98 10.65 -9.57
CA MET A 181 -5.74 9.21 -9.54
C MET A 181 -5.00 8.69 -10.78
N PHE A 182 -3.85 9.29 -11.09
CA PHE A 182 -2.99 8.87 -12.20
C PHE A 182 -1.52 8.92 -11.85
N PHE A 183 -0.69 8.27 -12.67
CA PHE A 183 0.76 8.42 -12.64
C PHE A 183 1.38 8.19 -14.02
N LYS A 184 2.67 8.51 -14.15
CA LYS A 184 3.45 8.33 -15.37
C LYS A 184 4.66 7.44 -15.15
N ILE A 185 5.06 6.71 -16.19
CA ILE A 185 6.21 5.81 -16.16
C ILE A 185 7.25 6.24 -17.20
N PRO A 186 8.16 7.18 -16.89
CA PRO A 186 9.12 7.70 -17.87
C PRO A 186 9.95 6.60 -18.55
N GLU A 187 10.29 5.52 -17.83
CA GLU A 187 11.09 4.40 -18.32
C GLU A 187 10.39 3.58 -19.41
N LEU A 188 9.06 3.65 -19.50
CA LEU A 188 8.26 2.92 -20.50
C LEU A 188 7.77 3.81 -21.65
N ASN A 189 8.52 4.86 -22.00
CA ASN A 189 8.11 5.93 -22.92
C ASN A 189 6.96 6.81 -22.38
N ASN A 190 6.96 7.03 -21.07
CA ASN A 190 6.08 7.99 -20.40
C ASN A 190 4.56 7.76 -20.58
N PRO A 191 4.03 6.53 -20.55
CA PRO A 191 2.59 6.32 -20.55
C PRO A 191 1.97 6.93 -19.30
N GLU A 192 0.81 7.55 -19.48
CA GLU A 192 -0.05 8.00 -18.38
C GLU A 192 -1.09 6.92 -18.09
N ILE A 193 -1.10 6.45 -16.84
CA ILE A 193 -2.06 5.45 -16.34
C ILE A 193 -2.97 6.14 -15.35
N LYS A 194 -4.27 6.19 -15.65
CA LYS A 194 -5.29 6.85 -14.83
C LYS A 194 -6.36 5.84 -14.43
N ALA A 195 -6.87 5.93 -13.21
CA ALA A 195 -7.98 5.11 -12.76
C ALA A 195 -9.31 5.63 -13.37
N PRO A 196 -10.21 4.75 -13.83
CA PRO A 196 -11.55 5.15 -14.25
C PRO A 196 -12.31 5.83 -13.10
N GLU A 197 -13.11 6.87 -13.39
CA GLU A 197 -13.80 7.68 -12.37
C GLU A 197 -14.65 6.83 -11.40
N ASN A 198 -15.33 5.81 -11.90
CA ASN A 198 -16.17 4.91 -11.09
C ASN A 198 -15.38 3.84 -10.31
N MET A 199 -14.09 3.71 -10.55
CA MET A 199 -13.21 2.68 -9.97
C MET A 199 -12.00 3.27 -9.23
N GLN A 200 -11.98 4.59 -8.99
CA GLN A 200 -10.86 5.25 -8.33
C GLN A 200 -10.57 4.67 -6.94
N PRO A 201 -9.29 4.42 -6.60
CA PRO A 201 -8.92 3.97 -5.27
C PRO A 201 -9.41 4.90 -4.17
N ILE A 202 -9.67 4.35 -2.99
CA ILE A 202 -10.02 5.12 -1.79
C ILE A 202 -8.72 5.34 -1.02
N ALA A 203 -8.15 6.54 -1.09
CA ALA A 203 -6.92 6.90 -0.38
C ALA A 203 -7.23 7.41 1.04
N ILE A 204 -6.54 6.84 2.03
CA ILE A 204 -6.63 7.16 3.46
C ILE A 204 -5.22 7.38 4.02
#